data_AF-A0A6H1ZRS5-F1
#
_entry.id   AF-A0A6H1ZRS5-F1
#
_cell.length_a   1.000
_cell.length_b   1.000
_cell.length_c   1.000
_cell.angle_alpha   90.00
_cell.angle_beta   90.00
_cell.angle_gamma   90.00
#
_symmetry.space_group_name_H-M   'P 1'
#
loop_
_entity.id
_entity.type
_entity.pdbx_description
1 polymer ?
#
loop_
_entity_poly.entity_id
_entity_poly.type
_entity_poly.pdbx_seq_one_letter_code
_entity_poly.pdbx_strand_id
1 'polypeptide(L)'
;MYILNYNPSDGKVGSIQRDNMSIPICEANSDYQAFLRWNAEQDTPLDLDSTIPVVKPEPARDLLAEIEIMKVDIVKLKDGKVDK
;
A
#
# COMPACT_ATOMS: atom_id res chain seq x y z
N MET A 1 1.40 -2.08 -24.27
CA MET A 1 0.11 -1.99 -23.55
C MET A 1 0.35 -1.19 -22.28
N TYR A 2 -0.50 -0.20 -22.00
CA TYR A 2 -0.36 0.63 -20.80
C TYR A 2 -1.18 0.07 -19.64
N ILE A 3 -0.75 0.36 -18.40
CA ILE A 3 -1.43 -0.03 -17.16
C ILE A 3 -1.49 1.20 -16.24
N LEU A 4 -2.58 1.36 -15.49
CA LEU A 4 -2.71 2.40 -14.46
C LEU A 4 -2.08 1.92 -13.15
N ASN A 5 -1.25 2.76 -12.54
CA ASN A 5 -0.72 2.52 -11.21
C ASN A 5 -1.42 3.42 -10.20
N TYR A 6 -2.01 2.80 -9.18
CA TYR A 6 -2.73 3.51 -8.13
C TYR A 6 -1.80 3.88 -6.96
N ASN A 7 -1.96 5.08 -6.44
CA ASN A 7 -1.31 5.53 -5.23
C ASN A 7 -1.92 4.79 -4.03
N PRO A 8 -1.11 4.07 -3.24
CA PRO A 8 -1.61 3.29 -2.10
C PRO A 8 -2.17 4.15 -0.97
N SER A 9 -1.96 5.47 -0.99
CA SER A 9 -2.38 6.38 0.08
C SER A 9 -3.82 6.87 -0.08
N ASP A 10 -4.25 7.13 -1.32
CA ASP A 10 -5.55 7.72 -1.65
C ASP A 10 -6.35 6.92 -2.68
N GLY A 11 -5.74 5.88 -3.27
CA GLY A 11 -6.38 4.99 -4.23
C GLY A 11 -6.55 5.59 -5.62
N LYS A 12 -6.01 6.79 -5.87
CA LYS A 12 -6.09 7.47 -7.18
C LYS A 12 -4.98 7.00 -8.11
N VAL A 13 -5.15 7.19 -9.40
CA VAL A 13 -4.06 6.95 -10.36
C VAL A 13 -2.91 7.94 -10.11
N GLY A 14 -1.71 7.41 -9.87
CA GLY A 14 -0.50 8.21 -9.63
C GLY A 14 0.50 8.18 -10.79
N SER A 15 0.51 7.10 -11.58
CA SER A 15 1.35 6.97 -12.77
C SER A 15 0.75 5.99 -13.78
N ILE A 16 1.29 5.98 -14.99
CA ILE A 16 1.03 4.93 -15.98
C ILE A 16 2.29 4.08 -16.16
N GLN A 17 2.14 2.81 -16.49
CA GLN A 17 3.26 1.92 -16.78
C GLN A 17 3.28 1.50 -18.24
N ARG A 18 4.48 1.51 -18.84
CA ARG A 18 4.75 0.92 -20.15
C ARG A 18 6.08 0.18 -20.10
N ASP A 19 6.10 -1.09 -20.52
CA ASP A 19 7.33 -1.89 -20.63
C ASP A 19 8.20 -1.86 -19.35
N ASN A 20 7.55 -1.96 -18.18
CA ASN A 20 8.13 -1.85 -16.83
C ASN A 20 8.67 -0.47 -16.42
N MET A 21 8.47 0.55 -17.25
CA MET A 21 8.78 1.94 -16.89
C MET A 21 7.53 2.61 -16.33
N SER A 22 7.66 3.18 -15.12
CA SER A 22 6.64 4.06 -14.55
C SER A 22 6.80 5.47 -15.12
N ILE A 23 5.78 5.95 -15.80
CA ILE A 23 5.71 7.27 -16.43
C ILE A 23 4.81 8.16 -15.57
N PRO A 24 5.29 9.33 -15.11
CA PRO A 24 4.46 10.25 -14.34
C PRO A 24 3.36 10.86 -15.20
N ILE A 25 2.18 11.06 -14.62
CA ILE A 25 1.07 11.78 -15.25
C ILE A 25 1.38 13.27 -15.21
N CYS A 26 1.92 13.79 -16.30
CA CYS A 26 2.34 15.18 -16.42
C CYS A 26 2.21 15.64 -17.87
N GLU A 27 1.52 16.76 -18.11
CA GLU A 27 1.28 17.28 -19.46
C GLU A 27 2.57 17.60 -20.24
N ALA A 28 3.66 17.95 -19.54
CA ALA A 28 4.95 18.21 -20.17
C ALA A 28 5.71 16.94 -20.59
N ASN A 29 5.26 15.75 -20.16
CA ASN A 29 5.91 14.48 -20.46
C ASN A 29 5.42 13.92 -21.81
N SER A 30 6.33 13.74 -22.77
CA SER A 30 6.02 13.21 -24.09
C SER A 30 5.46 11.79 -24.09
N ASP A 31 5.88 10.94 -23.15
CA ASP A 31 5.38 9.56 -23.02
C ASP A 31 3.95 9.54 -22.48
N TYR A 32 3.61 10.47 -21.59
CA TYR A 32 2.25 10.68 -21.14
C TYR A 32 1.35 11.20 -22.27
N GLN A 33 1.85 12.14 -23.10
CA GLN A 33 1.12 12.59 -24.30
C GLN A 33 0.94 11.47 -25.35
N ALA A 34 1.92 10.57 -25.50
CA ALA A 34 1.79 9.39 -26.35
C ALA A 34 0.74 8.43 -25.81
N PHE A 35 0.70 8.24 -24.49
CA PHE A 35 -0.34 7.47 -23.83
C PHE A 35 -1.74 8.05 -24.06
N LEU A 36 -1.94 9.36 -23.87
CA LEU A 36 -3.25 9.99 -24.07
C LEU A 36 -3.80 9.76 -25.48
N ARG A 37 -2.95 9.87 -26.49
CA ARG A 37 -3.32 9.57 -27.89
C ARG A 37 -3.68 8.10 -28.09
N TRP A 38 -2.83 7.19 -27.62
CA TRP A 38 -3.11 5.76 -27.69
C TRP A 38 -4.43 5.39 -26.96
N ASN A 39 -4.67 5.98 -25.79
CA ASN A 39 -5.85 5.69 -24.96
C ASN A 39 -7.16 6.15 -25.63
N ALA A 40 -7.12 7.28 -26.35
CA ALA A 40 -8.25 7.81 -27.11
C ALA A 40 -8.64 6.94 -28.32
N GLU A 41 -7.73 6.09 -28.81
CA GLU A 41 -7.95 5.17 -29.92
C GLU A 41 -8.51 3.80 -29.48
N GLN A 42 -8.61 3.53 -28.17
CA GLN A 42 -9.09 2.24 -27.66
C GLN A 42 -10.62 2.17 -27.67
N ASP A 43 -11.17 1.00 -28.00
CA ASP A 43 -12.62 0.71 -27.85
C ASP A 43 -13.09 0.87 -26.38
N THR A 44 -12.19 0.65 -25.42
CA THR A 44 -12.43 0.85 -23.99
C THR A 44 -11.23 1.58 -23.38
N PRO A 45 -11.26 2.93 -23.32
CA PRO A 45 -10.18 3.72 -22.75
C PRO A 45 -9.98 3.42 -21.26
N LEU A 46 -8.74 3.52 -20.80
CA LEU A 46 -8.40 3.49 -19.37
C LEU A 46 -8.89 4.78 -18.69
N ASP A 47 -9.59 4.61 -17.57
CA ASP A 47 -10.15 5.70 -16.77
C ASP A 47 -9.13 6.25 -15.77
N LEU A 48 -8.57 7.41 -16.09
CA LEU A 48 -7.60 8.12 -15.25
C LEU A 48 -8.21 8.68 -13.96
N ASP A 49 -9.53 8.88 -13.93
CA ASP A 49 -10.25 9.37 -12.75
C ASP A 49 -10.70 8.22 -11.83
N SER A 50 -10.41 6.96 -12.21
CA SER A 50 -10.77 5.80 -11.40
C SER A 50 -10.03 5.79 -10.06
N THR A 51 -10.71 5.25 -9.05
CA THR A 51 -10.16 5.08 -7.71
C THR A 51 -10.38 3.66 -7.20
N ILE A 52 -9.41 3.13 -6.46
CA ILE A 52 -9.53 1.86 -5.77
C ILE A 52 -9.66 2.06 -4.26
N PRO A 53 -10.44 1.22 -3.54
CA PRO A 53 -10.52 1.30 -2.09
C PRO A 53 -9.16 1.09 -1.43
N VAL A 54 -8.72 2.06 -0.62
CA VAL A 54 -7.53 1.92 0.22
C VAL A 54 -7.95 1.36 1.57
N VAL A 55 -7.63 0.09 1.82
CA VAL A 55 -7.73 -0.48 3.17
C VAL A 55 -6.45 -0.11 3.92
N LYS A 56 -6.51 0.97 4.71
CA LYS A 56 -5.41 1.28 5.63
C LYS A 56 -5.35 0.16 6.68
N PRO A 57 -4.20 -0.51 6.88
CA PRO A 57 -4.09 -1.47 7.96
C PRO A 57 -4.43 -0.74 9.27
N GLU A 58 -5.35 -1.31 10.06
CA GLU A 58 -5.58 -0.81 11.41
C GLU A 58 -4.22 -0.75 12.12
N PRO A 59 -3.91 0.33 12.86
CA PRO A 59 -2.72 0.35 13.69
C PRO A 59 -2.77 -0.92 14.53
N ALA A 60 -1.70 -1.72 14.47
CA ALA A 60 -1.61 -2.98 15.21
C ALA A 60 -2.01 -2.70 16.65
N ARG A 61 -3.19 -3.21 17.07
CA ARG A 61 -3.68 -3.05 18.44
C ARG A 61 -2.66 -3.70 19.36
N ASP A 62 -1.95 -2.87 20.09
CA ASP A 62 -1.16 -3.15 21.29
C ASP A 62 -0.36 -4.47 21.33
N LEU A 63 0.78 -4.50 20.62
CA LEU A 63 1.91 -5.35 21.03
C LEU A 63 2.45 -4.96 22.43
N LEU A 64 2.01 -3.82 23.00
CA LEU A 64 2.33 -3.41 24.36
C LEU A 64 1.54 -4.20 25.43
N ALA A 65 0.34 -4.68 25.11
CA ALA A 65 -0.47 -5.47 26.05
C ALA A 65 0.09 -6.89 26.25
N GLU A 66 0.71 -7.49 25.23
CA GLU A 66 1.33 -8.82 25.33
C GLU A 66 2.65 -8.82 26.12
N ILE A 67 3.38 -7.69 26.13
CA ILE A 67 4.62 -7.56 26.93
C ILE A 67 4.31 -7.44 28.43
N GLU A 68 3.18 -6.84 28.81
CA GLU A 68 2.80 -6.71 30.22
C GLU A 68 2.33 -8.03 30.83
N ILE A 69 1.61 -8.86 30.06
CA ILE A 69 1.18 -10.20 30.50
C ILE A 69 2.40 -11.11 30.72
N MET A 70 3.41 -11.09 29.83
CA MET A 70 4.63 -11.89 29.99
C MET A 70 5.52 -11.48 31.18
N LYS A 71 5.43 -10.24 31.67
CA LYS A 71 6.19 -9.82 32.87
C LYS A 71 5.61 -10.38 34.17
N VAL A 72 4.30 -10.64 34.23
CA VAL A 72 3.65 -11.17 35.44
C VAL A 72 4.04 -12.62 35.70
N ASP A 73 4.25 -13.43 34.66
CA ASP A 73 4.64 -14.84 34.82
C ASP A 73 6.10 -15.05 35.23
N ILE A 74 7.02 -14.13 34.91
CA ILE A 74 8.43 -14.24 35.33
C ILE A 74 8.60 -14.01 36.85
N VAL A 75 7.72 -13.22 37.47
CA VAL A 75 7.83 -12.94 38.92
C VAL A 75 7.34 -14.13 39.75
N LYS A 76 6.31 -14.86 39.31
CA LYS A 76 5.79 -16.04 40.05
C LYS A 76 6.76 -17.23 40.08
N LEU A 77 7.70 -17.32 39.14
CA LEU A 77 8.72 -18.38 39.13
C LEU A 77 9.89 -18.12 40.11
N LYS A 78 10.02 -16.91 40.67
CA LYS A 78 11.13 -16.59 41.61
C LYS A 78 10.78 -16.76 43.09
N ASP A 79 9.51 -16.84 43.45
CA ASP A 79 9.05 -17.03 44.84
C ASP A 79 8.70 -18.49 45.19
N GLY A 80 8.80 -19.41 44.22
CA GLY A 80 8.63 -20.85 44.43
C GLY A 80 9.89 -21.49 45.00
N LYS A 81 9.96 -21.60 46.33
CA LYS A 81 10.92 -22.41 47.10
C LYS A 81 11.29 -23.72 46.37
N VAL A 82 12.58 -23.90 46.09
CA VAL A 82 13.16 -25.24 45.92
C VAL A 82 13.58 -25.69 47.32
N ASP A 83 12.68 -26.36 48.02
CA ASP A 83 13.00 -27.17 49.21
C ASP A 83 13.93 -28.31 48.77
N LYS A 84 15.01 -28.53 49.51
CA LYS A 84 15.95 -29.64 49.34
C LYS A 84 16.22 -30.30 50.69
#